data_AF-A0AA88ZS75-F1
#
_entry.id   AF-A0AA88ZS75-F1
#
_cell.length_a   1.000
_cell.length_b   1.000
_cell.length_c   1.000
_cell.angle_alpha   90.00
_cell.angle_beta   90.00
_cell.angle_gamma   90.00
#
_symmetry.space_group_name_H-M   'P 1'
#
loop_
_entity.id
_entity.type
_entity.pdbx_description
1 polymer ?
#
loop_
_entity_poly.entity_id
_entity_poly.type
_entity_poly.pdbx_seq_one_letter_code
_entity_poly.pdbx_strand_id
1 'polypeptide(L)'
;MSRRKKIQQSEGGGEEWLQTYADTITLLLTFFVLLYASSNLDAVKFKQMSSSFQNVFSGTNSNSILDFNASGEAPIVGPPEEMGSKVANDNEEMYSKVKDFTSKNNLDSTVQVKKDSRGIILELKENILFDSGQADLKSSSKEILDKISALIESVPNGIIIEGHTDNVPIHNSKYDSNWELSTQRAVNVLKYFVVNKGEKPEKFQAAGYGEYHPIAKNDNYVDRAKNRRVNILIVGEKEKK
;
A
#
# COMPACT_ATOMS: atom_id res chain seq x y z
N MET A 1 -69.30 42.52 61.57
CA MET A 1 -68.95 41.67 60.41
C MET A 1 -68.47 42.54 59.26
N SER A 2 -67.25 42.35 58.80
CA SER A 2 -66.89 42.26 57.37
C SER A 2 -65.38 42.36 57.25
N ARG A 3 -64.76 41.22 56.94
CA ARG A 3 -63.31 41.05 56.78
C ARG A 3 -62.93 41.64 55.42
N ARG A 4 -62.32 42.83 55.39
CA ARG A 4 -61.85 43.45 54.15
C ARG A 4 -60.59 42.71 53.69
N LYS A 5 -60.74 41.82 52.71
CA LYS A 5 -59.64 41.08 52.06
C LYS A 5 -58.84 42.08 51.22
N LYS A 6 -57.56 42.28 51.56
CA LYS A 6 -56.61 43.06 50.77
C LYS A 6 -56.35 42.26 49.47
N ILE A 7 -56.71 42.83 48.32
CA ILE A 7 -56.30 42.29 47.03
C ILE A 7 -54.84 42.69 46.86
N GLN A 8 -53.96 41.69 46.92
CA GLN A 8 -52.56 41.82 46.55
C GLN A 8 -52.52 41.63 45.03
N GLN A 9 -52.24 42.70 44.28
CA GLN A 9 -51.95 42.59 42.85
C GLN A 9 -50.65 41.79 42.72
N SER A 10 -50.75 40.60 42.14
CA SER A 10 -49.62 39.79 41.71
C SER A 10 -49.15 40.29 40.34
N GLU A 11 -48.01 40.96 40.29
CA GLU A 11 -47.18 40.96 39.09
C GLU A 11 -46.53 39.58 39.00
N GLY A 12 -47.05 38.74 38.12
CA GLY A 12 -46.57 37.36 38.02
C GLY A 12 -47.34 36.62 36.94
N GLY A 13 -46.96 36.88 35.69
CA GLY A 13 -47.55 36.18 34.54
C GLY A 13 -46.76 36.28 33.24
N GLY A 14 -45.65 37.02 33.22
CA GLY A 14 -44.82 37.22 32.01
C GLY A 14 -43.47 36.50 32.02
N GLU A 15 -43.08 35.85 33.12
CA GLU A 15 -41.70 35.38 33.35
C GLU A 15 -41.53 33.84 33.24
N GLU A 16 -42.61 33.05 33.27
CA GLU A 16 -42.50 31.58 33.27
C GLU A 16 -42.03 31.01 31.92
N TRP A 17 -42.40 31.62 30.78
CA TRP A 17 -41.90 31.20 29.47
C TRP A 17 -40.42 31.57 29.26
N LEU A 18 -39.95 32.61 29.96
CA LEU A 18 -38.56 33.05 29.89
C LEU A 18 -37.64 32.02 30.56
N GLN A 19 -38.14 31.32 31.59
CA GLN A 19 -37.39 30.31 32.31
C GLN A 19 -37.17 29.03 31.48
N THR A 20 -38.18 28.58 30.74
CA THR A 20 -38.03 27.43 29.82
C THR A 20 -37.19 27.80 28.59
N TYR A 21 -37.31 29.03 28.09
CA TYR A 21 -36.41 29.55 27.06
C TYR A 21 -34.95 29.61 27.54
N ALA A 22 -34.71 30.13 28.74
CA ALA A 22 -33.37 30.17 29.33
C ALA A 22 -32.78 28.77 29.48
N ASP A 23 -33.56 27.79 29.96
CA ASP A 23 -33.13 26.40 30.10
C ASP A 23 -32.73 25.79 28.75
N THR A 24 -33.57 25.92 27.71
CA THR A 24 -33.25 25.41 26.36
C THR A 24 -32.00 26.05 25.74
N ILE A 25 -31.76 27.34 25.97
CA ILE A 25 -30.54 28.03 25.50
C ILE A 25 -29.30 27.50 26.24
N THR A 26 -29.40 27.24 27.55
CA THR A 26 -28.28 26.65 28.31
C THR A 26 -28.00 25.19 27.92
N LEU A 27 -29.03 24.38 27.62
CA LEU A 27 -28.87 23.03 27.09
C LEU A 27 -28.22 23.05 25.70
N LEU A 28 -28.61 23.98 24.83
CA LEU A 28 -27.98 24.13 23.52
C LEU A 28 -26.51 24.57 23.64
N LEU A 29 -26.20 25.52 24.53
CA LEU A 29 -24.84 25.97 24.79
C LEU A 29 -23.96 24.82 25.30
N THR A 30 -24.43 24.08 26.31
CA THR A 30 -23.69 22.93 26.85
C THR A 30 -23.47 21.85 25.80
N PHE A 31 -24.45 21.60 24.92
CA PHE A 31 -24.30 20.68 23.80
C PHE A 31 -23.21 21.12 22.80
N PHE A 32 -23.18 22.41 22.42
CA PHE A 32 -22.14 22.94 21.53
C PHE A 32 -20.75 22.92 22.17
N VAL A 33 -20.65 23.20 23.47
CA VAL A 33 -19.37 23.07 24.21
C VAL A 33 -18.89 21.62 24.24
N LEU A 34 -19.80 20.65 24.39
CA LEU A 34 -19.50 19.21 24.33
C LEU A 34 -19.01 18.78 22.93
N LEU A 35 -19.69 19.22 21.88
CA LEU A 35 -19.27 18.97 20.49
C LEU A 35 -17.91 19.61 20.19
N TYR A 36 -17.67 20.83 20.66
CA TYR A 36 -16.38 21.49 20.50
C TYR A 36 -15.25 20.75 21.23
N ALA A 37 -15.51 20.22 22.42
CA ALA A 37 -14.55 19.41 23.16
C ALA A 37 -14.24 18.07 22.46
N SER A 38 -15.22 17.42 21.80
CA SER A 38 -14.99 16.17 21.04
C SER A 38 -14.28 16.42 19.70
N SER A 39 -14.54 17.55 19.04
CA SER A 39 -14.06 17.79 17.66
C SER A 39 -12.54 17.95 17.55
N ASN A 40 -11.86 18.40 18.61
CA ASN A 40 -10.40 18.57 18.57
C ASN A 40 -9.63 17.30 18.97
N LEU A 41 -10.30 16.29 19.54
CA LEU A 41 -9.64 15.07 20.03
C LEU A 41 -9.67 13.90 19.03
N ASP A 42 -10.50 13.97 17.98
CA ASP A 42 -10.71 12.84 17.07
C ASP A 42 -9.75 12.78 15.88
N ALA A 43 -9.27 13.92 15.37
CA ALA A 43 -8.37 13.90 14.20
C ALA A 43 -7.03 13.21 14.49
N VAL A 44 -6.47 13.42 15.69
CA VAL A 44 -5.19 12.81 16.11
C VAL A 44 -5.37 11.33 16.41
N LYS A 45 -6.44 10.96 17.11
CA LYS A 45 -6.75 9.55 17.43
C LYS A 45 -7.12 8.75 16.18
N PHE A 46 -7.89 9.32 15.25
CA PHE A 46 -8.21 8.68 13.98
C PHE A 46 -6.98 8.47 13.12
N LYS A 47 -6.06 9.45 13.08
CA LYS A 47 -4.78 9.32 12.36
C LYS A 47 -3.87 8.26 13.00
N GLN A 48 -3.85 8.16 14.33
CA GLN A 48 -3.13 7.10 15.04
C GLN A 48 -3.74 5.72 14.76
N MET A 49 -5.07 5.61 14.78
CA MET A 49 -5.79 4.38 14.50
C MET A 49 -5.60 3.92 13.04
N SER A 50 -5.70 4.82 12.07
CA SER A 50 -5.45 4.49 10.65
C SER A 50 -3.99 4.09 10.39
N SER A 51 -3.04 4.72 11.09
CA SER A 51 -1.62 4.33 11.04
C SER A 51 -1.40 2.92 11.58
N SER A 52 -2.04 2.57 12.71
CA SER A 52 -1.97 1.21 13.26
C SER A 52 -2.64 0.17 12.34
N PHE A 53 -3.80 0.48 11.75
CA PHE A 53 -4.44 -0.42 10.78
C PHE A 53 -3.61 -0.62 9.51
N GLN A 54 -2.96 0.45 9.01
CA GLN A 54 -2.09 0.36 7.84
C GLN A 54 -0.84 -0.48 8.13
N ASN A 55 -0.28 -0.39 9.34
CA ASN A 55 0.84 -1.23 9.78
C ASN A 55 0.44 -2.72 9.92
N VAL A 56 -0.80 -3.01 10.29
CA VAL A 56 -1.34 -4.39 10.38
C VAL A 56 -1.62 -4.96 8.99
N PHE A 57 -2.23 -4.18 8.10
CA PHE A 57 -2.53 -4.63 6.72
C PHE A 57 -1.29 -4.71 5.83
N SER A 58 -0.20 -3.96 6.12
CA SER A 58 1.04 -4.05 5.35
C SER A 58 1.96 -5.22 5.74
N GLY A 59 1.53 -6.09 6.66
CA GLY A 59 2.16 -7.40 6.90
C GLY A 59 3.54 -7.37 7.58
N THR A 60 3.94 -6.27 8.21
CA THR A 60 5.33 -6.08 8.66
C THR A 60 5.64 -6.68 10.03
N ASN A 61 4.67 -7.18 10.80
CA ASN A 61 4.93 -7.80 12.11
C ASN A 61 4.04 -9.02 12.36
N SER A 62 4.66 -10.18 12.54
CA SER A 62 4.05 -11.47 12.94
C SER A 62 3.73 -11.55 14.44
N ASN A 63 3.60 -10.42 15.14
CA ASN A 63 3.22 -10.38 16.53
C ASN A 63 1.74 -10.04 16.67
N SER A 64 1.04 -10.98 17.29
CA SER A 64 -0.41 -11.06 17.50
C SER A 64 -1.04 -9.73 17.95
N ILE A 65 -2.16 -9.39 17.30
CA ILE A 65 -3.08 -8.27 17.62
C ILE A 65 -3.63 -8.37 19.06
N LEU A 66 -3.42 -9.49 19.75
CA LEU A 66 -4.00 -9.78 21.07
C LEU A 66 -3.18 -9.28 22.27
N ASP A 67 -1.99 -8.71 22.07
CA ASP A 67 -1.17 -8.20 23.19
C ASP A 67 -1.28 -6.67 23.37
N PHE A 68 -2.43 -6.10 23.01
CA PHE A 68 -2.73 -4.70 23.34
C PHE A 68 -3.17 -4.60 24.81
N ASN A 69 -2.15 -4.44 25.65
CA ASN A 69 -2.09 -4.00 27.03
C ASN A 69 -3.41 -3.46 27.64
N ALA A 70 -3.87 -4.15 28.70
CA ALA A 70 -4.96 -3.82 29.61
C ALA A 70 -4.72 -2.59 30.52
N SER A 71 -3.94 -1.59 30.08
CA SER A 71 -3.50 -0.48 30.94
C SER A 71 -3.78 0.93 30.38
N GLY A 72 -4.66 1.08 29.39
CA GLY A 72 -5.31 2.37 29.07
C GLY A 72 -4.44 3.56 28.65
N GLU A 73 -3.11 3.44 28.58
CA GLU A 73 -2.22 4.52 28.18
C GLU A 73 -1.89 4.42 26.68
N ALA A 74 -2.34 5.45 25.95
CA ALA A 74 -2.01 5.63 24.54
C ALA A 74 -0.50 5.90 24.37
N PRO A 75 0.15 5.40 23.31
CA PRO A 75 1.56 5.68 23.08
C PRO A 75 1.75 7.17 22.80
N ILE A 76 2.64 7.82 23.56
CA ILE A 76 3.12 9.18 23.28
C ILE A 76 4.02 9.08 22.04
N VAL A 77 3.45 9.39 20.87
CA VAL A 77 4.22 9.57 19.64
C VAL A 77 4.83 10.97 19.70
N GLY A 78 6.17 11.05 19.62
CA GLY A 78 6.92 12.31 19.61
C GLY A 78 6.58 13.23 18.44
N PRO A 79 7.14 14.45 18.41
CA PRO A 79 6.85 15.47 17.39
C PRO A 79 7.08 14.92 15.97
N PRO A 80 6.34 15.41 14.96
CA PRO A 80 6.48 14.97 13.58
C PRO A 80 7.85 15.41 13.05
N GLU A 81 8.84 14.53 13.13
CA GLU A 81 10.05 14.67 12.34
C GLU A 81 9.70 14.50 10.86
N GLU A 82 10.30 15.35 10.02
CA GLU A 82 10.04 15.47 8.59
C GLU A 82 10.25 14.15 7.82
N MET A 83 9.18 13.38 7.72
CA MET A 83 9.15 12.05 7.09
C MET A 83 9.19 12.08 5.54
N GLY A 84 9.38 13.27 4.93
CA GLY A 84 9.25 13.49 3.50
C GLY A 84 10.56 13.46 2.70
N SER A 85 11.69 13.82 3.30
CA SER A 85 12.90 14.10 2.51
C SER A 85 13.93 12.95 2.44
N LYS A 86 14.01 12.06 3.44
CA LYS A 86 15.02 10.98 3.41
C LYS A 86 14.61 9.79 2.53
N VAL A 87 13.36 9.34 2.64
CA VAL A 87 12.85 8.20 1.86
C VAL A 87 12.85 8.48 0.35
N ALA A 88 12.67 9.74 -0.05
CA ALA A 88 12.78 10.14 -1.45
C ALA A 88 14.22 10.05 -1.97
N ASN A 89 15.21 10.42 -1.16
CA ASN A 89 16.62 10.43 -1.57
C ASN A 89 17.20 9.01 -1.72
N ASP A 90 16.84 8.07 -0.84
CA ASP A 90 17.36 6.70 -0.89
C ASP A 90 16.90 5.94 -2.15
N ASN A 91 15.64 6.15 -2.55
CA ASN A 91 15.11 5.56 -3.78
C ASN A 91 15.73 6.19 -5.04
N GLU A 92 16.14 7.45 -5.01
CA GLU A 92 16.86 8.10 -6.11
C GLU A 92 18.26 7.52 -6.30
N GLU A 93 18.99 7.29 -5.21
CA GLU A 93 20.29 6.61 -5.27
C GLU A 93 20.18 5.17 -5.75
N MET A 94 19.17 4.43 -5.27
CA MET A 94 18.93 3.07 -5.72
C MET A 94 18.56 3.03 -7.21
N TYR A 95 17.75 3.98 -7.69
CA TYR A 95 17.43 4.09 -9.11
C TYR A 95 18.69 4.30 -9.96
N SER A 96 19.60 5.20 -9.56
CA SER A 96 20.83 5.44 -10.32
C SER A 96 21.72 4.19 -10.35
N LYS A 97 21.88 3.50 -9.22
CA LYS A 97 22.65 2.24 -9.12
C LYS A 97 22.09 1.15 -10.05
N VAL A 98 20.77 0.94 -10.03
CA VAL A 98 20.11 -0.05 -10.88
C VAL A 98 20.23 0.33 -12.36
N LYS A 99 20.08 1.61 -12.69
CA LYS A 99 20.23 2.11 -14.07
C LYS A 99 21.66 1.93 -14.59
N ASP A 100 22.66 2.31 -13.80
CA ASP A 100 24.06 2.14 -14.14
C ASP A 100 24.42 0.66 -14.34
N PHE A 101 23.91 -0.23 -13.49
CA PHE A 101 24.09 -1.66 -13.64
C PHE A 101 23.48 -2.19 -14.95
N THR A 102 22.26 -1.75 -15.27
CA THR A 102 21.54 -2.16 -16.49
C THR A 102 22.31 -1.75 -17.74
N SER A 103 22.83 -0.51 -17.78
CA SER A 103 23.61 -0.01 -18.91
C SER A 103 24.98 -0.68 -19.03
N LYS A 104 25.69 -0.93 -17.92
CA LYS A 104 26.98 -1.67 -17.94
C LYS A 104 26.84 -3.09 -18.47
N ASN A 105 25.69 -3.73 -18.22
CA ASN A 105 25.44 -5.12 -18.61
C ASN A 105 24.69 -5.26 -19.96
N ASN A 106 24.52 -4.17 -20.71
CA ASN A 106 23.80 -4.13 -21.99
C ASN A 106 22.35 -4.64 -21.91
N LEU A 107 21.66 -4.38 -20.80
CA LEU A 107 20.28 -4.84 -20.57
C LEU A 107 19.21 -3.82 -21.01
N ASP A 108 19.61 -2.60 -21.40
CA ASP A 108 18.71 -1.48 -21.69
C ASP A 108 17.68 -1.75 -22.80
N SER A 109 18.02 -2.64 -23.75
CA SER A 109 17.11 -3.03 -24.84
C SER A 109 15.99 -3.97 -24.39
N THR A 110 16.19 -4.64 -23.26
CA THR A 110 15.44 -5.81 -22.81
C THR A 110 14.66 -5.51 -21.52
N VAL A 111 15.27 -4.69 -20.65
CA VAL A 111 14.75 -4.34 -19.32
C VAL A 111 14.51 -2.84 -19.26
N GLN A 112 13.31 -2.45 -18.87
CA GLN A 112 12.99 -1.05 -18.60
C GLN A 112 12.97 -0.79 -17.10
N VAL A 113 13.78 0.16 -16.63
CA VAL A 113 13.83 0.54 -15.22
C VAL A 113 12.86 1.69 -14.94
N LYS A 114 11.91 1.47 -14.04
CA LYS A 114 10.90 2.46 -13.61
C LYS A 114 10.99 2.69 -12.11
N LYS A 115 10.69 3.92 -11.69
CA LYS A 115 10.50 4.26 -10.27
C LYS A 115 9.06 3.97 -9.88
N ASP A 116 8.88 3.42 -8.70
CA ASP A 116 7.58 3.19 -8.08
C ASP A 116 7.59 3.70 -6.64
N SER A 117 6.43 4.01 -6.09
CA SER A 117 6.31 4.41 -4.68
C SER A 117 6.84 3.35 -3.70
N ARG A 118 6.85 2.07 -4.11
CA ARG A 118 7.34 0.94 -3.32
C ARG A 118 8.83 0.66 -3.50
N GLY A 119 9.51 1.30 -4.46
CA GLY A 119 10.91 1.04 -4.79
C GLY A 119 11.19 1.12 -6.30
N ILE A 120 12.04 0.23 -6.82
CA ILE A 120 12.47 0.24 -8.23
C ILE A 120 11.92 -0.99 -8.96
N ILE A 121 11.23 -0.76 -10.07
CA ILE A 121 10.68 -1.80 -10.92
C ILE A 121 11.60 -2.03 -12.12
N LEU A 122 12.05 -3.27 -12.29
CA LEU A 122 12.62 -3.77 -13.54
C LEU A 122 11.50 -4.45 -14.33
N GLU A 123 11.05 -3.82 -15.42
CA GLU A 123 9.99 -4.33 -16.30
C GLU A 123 10.61 -5.13 -17.44
N LEU A 124 10.26 -6.42 -17.52
CA LEU A 124 10.68 -7.34 -18.56
C LEU A 124 9.47 -7.77 -19.40
N LYS A 125 9.61 -7.70 -20.73
CA LYS A 125 8.55 -8.16 -21.65
C LYS A 125 8.43 -9.69 -21.60
N GLU A 126 7.20 -10.19 -21.68
CA GLU A 126 6.93 -11.63 -21.64
C GLU A 126 7.71 -12.42 -22.69
N ASN A 127 7.74 -11.95 -23.94
CA ASN A 127 8.30 -12.69 -25.08
C ASN A 127 9.82 -12.97 -24.97
N ILE A 128 10.49 -12.24 -24.08
CA ILE A 128 11.90 -12.43 -23.76
C ILE A 128 12.06 -13.61 -22.79
N LEU A 129 11.13 -13.74 -21.83
CA LEU A 129 11.19 -14.71 -20.74
C LEU A 129 10.50 -16.04 -21.07
N PHE A 130 9.38 -16.00 -21.78
CA PHE A 130 8.50 -17.14 -22.01
C PHE A 130 8.03 -17.22 -23.46
N ASP A 131 7.65 -18.42 -23.87
CA ASP A 131 6.87 -18.60 -25.09
C ASP A 131 5.38 -18.32 -24.84
N SER A 132 4.65 -18.02 -25.92
CA SER A 132 3.24 -17.60 -25.83
C SER A 132 2.39 -18.64 -25.11
N GLY A 133 1.65 -18.21 -24.08
CA GLY A 133 0.79 -19.07 -23.27
C GLY A 133 1.52 -20.07 -22.37
N GLN A 134 2.85 -19.97 -22.27
CA GLN A 134 3.67 -20.81 -21.39
C GLN A 134 4.23 -20.00 -20.21
N ALA A 135 4.61 -20.71 -19.15
CA ALA A 135 5.28 -20.14 -17.99
C ALA A 135 6.71 -20.70 -17.80
N ASP A 136 7.13 -21.65 -18.64
CA ASP A 136 8.46 -22.23 -18.55
C ASP A 136 9.48 -21.25 -19.16
N LEU A 137 10.58 -20.99 -18.44
CA LEU A 137 11.58 -20.00 -18.83
C LEU A 137 12.37 -20.47 -20.06
N LYS A 138 12.54 -19.56 -21.03
CA LYS A 138 13.35 -19.81 -22.22
C LYS A 138 14.82 -19.97 -21.85
N SER A 139 15.56 -20.78 -22.59
CA SER A 139 17.01 -20.89 -22.37
C SER A 139 17.74 -19.56 -22.60
N SER A 140 17.28 -18.76 -23.57
CA SER A 140 17.82 -17.43 -23.85
C SER A 140 17.55 -16.41 -22.73
N SER A 141 16.47 -16.60 -21.95
CA SER A 141 16.13 -15.67 -20.87
C SER A 141 17.04 -15.84 -19.65
N LYS A 142 17.65 -17.02 -19.50
CA LYS A 142 18.52 -17.34 -18.37
C LYS A 142 19.71 -16.40 -18.29
N GLU A 143 20.36 -16.05 -19.40
CA GLU A 143 21.49 -15.09 -19.40
C GLU A 143 21.10 -13.71 -18.85
N ILE A 144 19.87 -13.26 -19.13
CA ILE A 144 19.35 -11.99 -18.62
C ILE A 144 19.06 -12.10 -17.12
N LEU A 145 18.42 -13.19 -16.70
CA LEU A 145 18.14 -13.46 -15.29
C LEU A 145 19.43 -13.63 -14.48
N ASP A 146 20.50 -14.18 -15.06
CA ASP A 146 21.82 -14.28 -14.43
C ASP A 146 22.38 -12.91 -14.06
N LYS A 147 22.33 -11.98 -15.01
CA LYS A 147 22.76 -10.60 -14.79
C LYS A 147 21.91 -9.90 -13.74
N ILE A 148 20.59 -10.15 -13.75
CA ILE A 148 19.68 -9.60 -12.73
C ILE A 148 19.95 -10.22 -11.35
N SER A 149 20.31 -11.50 -11.26
CA SER A 149 20.67 -12.14 -9.98
C SER A 149 21.88 -11.44 -9.36
N ALA A 150 22.91 -11.13 -10.14
CA ALA A 150 24.07 -10.39 -9.64
C ALA A 150 23.71 -8.99 -9.12
N LEU A 151 22.70 -8.32 -9.71
CA LEU A 151 22.16 -7.08 -9.16
C LEU A 151 21.43 -7.32 -7.83
N ILE A 152 20.60 -8.36 -7.75
CA ILE A 152 19.82 -8.71 -6.54
C ILE A 152 20.74 -9.08 -5.37
N GLU A 153 21.87 -9.73 -5.65
CA GLU A 153 22.89 -10.06 -4.65
C GLU A 153 23.54 -8.80 -4.08
N SER A 154 23.71 -7.75 -4.90
CA SER A 154 24.33 -6.48 -4.50
C SER A 154 23.45 -5.60 -3.60
N VAL A 155 22.15 -5.90 -3.48
CA VAL A 155 21.19 -5.12 -2.69
C VAL A 155 20.58 -5.95 -1.55
N PRO A 156 20.48 -5.42 -0.32
CA PRO A 156 19.89 -6.16 0.81
C PRO A 156 18.36 -6.25 0.74
N ASN A 157 17.74 -5.50 -0.17
CA ASN A 157 16.30 -5.30 -0.29
C ASN A 157 15.50 -6.57 -0.59
N GLY A 158 14.23 -6.55 -0.18
CA GLY A 158 13.25 -7.55 -0.60
C GLY A 158 12.90 -7.42 -2.07
N ILE A 159 12.54 -8.53 -2.70
CA ILE A 159 12.23 -8.65 -4.12
C ILE A 159 10.82 -9.20 -4.29
N ILE A 160 9.97 -8.48 -5.02
CA ILE A 160 8.62 -8.93 -5.39
C ILE A 160 8.58 -9.13 -6.89
N ILE A 161 8.22 -10.34 -7.31
CA ILE A 161 8.08 -10.70 -8.73
C ILE A 161 6.60 -10.67 -9.07
N GLU A 162 6.22 -9.81 -10.00
CA GLU A 162 4.83 -9.56 -10.38
C GLU A 162 4.60 -10.02 -11.83
N GLY A 163 3.72 -11.01 -12.02
CA GLY A 163 3.31 -11.48 -13.33
C GLY A 163 2.07 -10.74 -13.83
N HIS A 164 2.08 -10.33 -15.10
CA HIS A 164 0.94 -9.68 -15.75
C HIS A 164 0.65 -10.31 -17.12
N THR A 165 -0.62 -10.28 -17.51
CA THR A 165 -1.10 -10.70 -18.83
C THR A 165 -1.82 -9.55 -19.54
N ASP A 166 -2.16 -9.75 -20.81
CA ASP A 166 -3.21 -8.95 -21.44
C ASP A 166 -4.60 -9.51 -21.09
N ASN A 167 -5.64 -8.94 -21.68
CA ASN A 167 -7.02 -9.36 -21.49
C ASN A 167 -7.48 -10.50 -22.40
N VAL A 168 -6.58 -11.14 -23.15
CA VAL A 168 -6.96 -12.28 -23.99
C VAL A 168 -7.13 -13.47 -23.05
N PRO A 169 -8.33 -14.05 -22.92
CA PRO A 169 -8.53 -15.16 -22.01
C PRO A 169 -7.68 -16.36 -22.46
N ILE A 170 -6.91 -16.93 -21.52
CA ILE A 170 -6.24 -18.21 -21.73
C ILE A 170 -7.03 -19.32 -21.05
N HIS A 171 -7.18 -20.44 -21.75
CA HIS A 171 -7.68 -21.67 -21.19
C HIS A 171 -7.00 -22.84 -21.91
N ASN A 172 -6.14 -23.57 -21.22
CA ASN A 172 -5.44 -24.72 -21.78
C ASN A 172 -5.27 -25.82 -20.73
N SER A 173 -4.66 -26.95 -21.10
CA SER A 173 -4.48 -28.09 -20.20
C SER A 173 -3.65 -27.81 -18.94
N LYS A 174 -2.92 -26.69 -18.88
CA LYS A 174 -2.02 -26.32 -17.79
C LYS A 174 -2.51 -25.12 -16.97
N TYR A 175 -3.30 -24.22 -17.58
CA TYR A 175 -3.78 -22.99 -16.95
C TYR A 175 -5.25 -22.74 -17.29
N ASP A 176 -6.05 -22.58 -16.22
CA ASP A 176 -7.48 -22.35 -16.33
C ASP A 176 -7.83 -20.89 -16.67
N SER A 177 -7.01 -19.94 -16.22
CA SER A 177 -7.17 -18.51 -16.50
C SER A 177 -5.84 -17.73 -16.50
N ASN A 178 -5.95 -16.42 -16.76
CA ASN A 178 -4.84 -15.48 -16.70
C ASN A 178 -4.25 -15.32 -15.28
N TRP A 179 -5.02 -15.63 -14.22
CA TRP A 179 -4.52 -15.65 -12.85
C TRP A 179 -3.47 -16.75 -12.66
N GLU A 180 -3.77 -17.98 -13.08
CA GLU A 180 -2.86 -19.12 -12.96
C GLU A 180 -1.61 -18.89 -13.81
N LEU A 181 -1.76 -18.42 -15.05
CA LEU A 181 -0.63 -18.17 -15.93
C LEU A 181 0.32 -17.10 -15.36
N SER A 182 -0.23 -15.96 -14.93
CA SER A 182 0.57 -14.86 -14.38
C SER A 182 1.28 -15.26 -13.09
N THR A 183 0.58 -15.97 -12.20
CA THR A 183 1.13 -16.48 -10.95
C THR A 183 2.24 -17.49 -11.20
N GLN A 184 2.02 -18.45 -12.11
CA GLN A 184 3.02 -19.47 -12.42
C GLN A 184 4.28 -18.85 -13.04
N ARG A 185 4.14 -17.83 -13.89
CA ARG A 185 5.29 -17.09 -14.45
C ARG A 185 6.11 -16.41 -13.36
N ALA A 186 5.45 -15.72 -12.44
CA ALA A 186 6.12 -15.09 -11.31
C ALA A 186 6.85 -16.11 -10.44
N VAL A 187 6.19 -17.25 -10.13
CA VAL A 187 6.78 -18.35 -9.36
C VAL A 187 7.97 -18.98 -10.09
N ASN A 188 7.92 -19.17 -11.40
CA ASN A 188 9.02 -19.78 -12.15
C ASN A 188 10.25 -18.86 -12.20
N VAL A 189 10.06 -17.54 -12.31
CA VAL A 189 11.15 -16.56 -12.17
C VAL A 189 11.73 -16.58 -10.75
N LEU A 190 10.87 -16.62 -9.72
CA LEU A 190 11.31 -16.73 -8.33
C LEU A 190 12.14 -18.00 -8.10
N LYS A 191 11.61 -19.15 -8.55
CA LYS A 191 12.30 -20.44 -8.46
C LYS A 191 13.65 -20.42 -9.15
N TYR A 192 13.77 -19.70 -10.26
CA TYR A 192 15.05 -19.55 -10.94
C TYR A 192 16.10 -18.90 -10.03
N PHE A 193 15.76 -17.78 -9.38
CA PHE A 193 16.68 -17.10 -8.46
C PHE A 193 16.99 -17.96 -7.23
N VAL A 194 15.99 -18.54 -6.59
CA VAL A 194 16.19 -19.30 -5.35
C VAL A 194 16.89 -20.63 -5.60
N VAL A 195 16.38 -21.44 -6.55
CA VAL A 195 16.83 -22.82 -6.75
C VAL A 195 18.08 -22.88 -7.64
N ASN A 196 18.13 -22.09 -8.71
CA ASN A 196 19.25 -22.14 -9.66
C ASN A 196 20.40 -21.19 -9.30
N LYS A 197 20.12 -20.07 -8.62
CA LYS A 197 21.16 -19.10 -8.21
C LYS A 197 21.50 -19.13 -6.72
N GLY A 198 20.73 -19.85 -5.90
CA GLY A 198 21.01 -19.98 -4.47
C GLY A 198 20.67 -18.73 -3.68
N GLU A 199 19.80 -17.88 -4.22
CA GLU A 199 19.33 -16.68 -3.53
C GLU A 199 18.50 -17.04 -2.29
N LYS A 200 18.57 -16.21 -1.25
CA LYS A 200 17.86 -16.43 0.03
C LYS A 200 16.34 -16.38 -0.19
N PRO A 201 15.57 -17.46 0.09
CA PRO A 201 14.14 -17.50 -0.15
C PRO A 201 13.36 -16.38 0.57
N GLU A 202 13.82 -15.96 1.74
CA GLU A 202 13.18 -14.96 2.58
C GLU A 202 13.15 -13.57 1.94
N LYS A 203 14.00 -13.32 0.94
CA LYS A 203 14.00 -12.05 0.19
C LYS A 203 12.89 -12.01 -0.86
N PHE A 204 12.27 -13.12 -1.25
CA PHE A 204 11.43 -13.18 -2.45
C PHE A 204 9.95 -13.38 -2.15
N GLN A 205 9.13 -12.69 -2.92
CA GLN A 205 7.69 -12.90 -3.01
C GLN A 205 7.29 -12.98 -4.48
N ALA A 206 6.24 -13.73 -4.79
CA ALA A 206 5.68 -13.82 -6.13
C ALA A 206 4.18 -13.49 -6.09
N ALA A 207 3.73 -12.66 -7.01
CA ALA A 207 2.34 -12.27 -7.18
C ALA A 207 1.93 -12.38 -8.65
N GLY A 208 0.77 -12.94 -8.93
CA GLY A 208 0.13 -12.88 -10.24
C GLY A 208 -1.02 -11.89 -10.20
N TYR A 209 -1.04 -10.92 -11.11
CA TYR A 209 -2.11 -9.90 -11.21
C TYR A 209 -3.08 -10.15 -12.37
N GLY A 210 -2.81 -11.17 -13.20
CA GLY A 210 -3.54 -11.40 -14.44
C GLY A 210 -3.62 -10.14 -15.31
N GLU A 211 -4.82 -9.84 -15.79
CA GLU A 211 -5.13 -8.73 -16.69
C GLU A 211 -5.52 -7.42 -15.98
N TYR A 212 -5.66 -7.45 -14.64
CA TYR A 212 -6.32 -6.38 -13.87
C TYR A 212 -5.40 -5.20 -13.51
N HIS A 213 -4.12 -5.27 -13.90
CA HIS A 213 -3.16 -4.18 -13.73
C HIS A 213 -2.50 -3.81 -15.08
N PRO A 214 -3.28 -3.32 -16.07
CA PRO A 214 -2.76 -2.96 -17.37
C PRO A 214 -1.99 -1.62 -17.31
N ILE A 215 -0.88 -1.53 -18.04
CA ILE A 215 -0.12 -0.28 -18.23
C ILE A 215 -0.49 0.44 -19.54
N ALA A 216 -1.17 -0.27 -20.44
CA ALA A 216 -1.68 0.26 -21.70
C ALA A 216 -3.08 -0.30 -21.96
N LYS A 217 -3.82 0.32 -22.87
CA LYS A 217 -5.15 -0.17 -23.27
C LYS A 217 -5.05 -1.55 -23.90
N ASN A 218 -6.09 -2.36 -23.79
CA ASN A 218 -6.09 -3.70 -24.38
C ASN A 218 -6.70 -3.75 -25.80
N ASP A 219 -6.81 -2.60 -26.47
CA ASP A 219 -7.57 -2.46 -27.72
C ASP A 219 -6.81 -3.01 -28.94
N ASN A 220 -5.47 -2.92 -28.94
CA ASN A 220 -4.65 -3.31 -30.07
C ASN A 220 -3.52 -4.28 -29.66
N TYR A 221 -2.88 -4.92 -30.64
CA TYR A 221 -1.83 -5.91 -30.38
C TYR A 221 -0.59 -5.30 -29.71
N VAL A 222 -0.21 -4.07 -30.10
CA VAL A 222 0.98 -3.39 -29.60
C VAL A 222 0.84 -3.05 -28.12
N ASP A 223 -0.32 -2.57 -27.70
CA ASP A 223 -0.57 -2.20 -26.30
C ASP A 223 -0.80 -3.44 -25.43
N ARG A 224 -1.47 -4.48 -25.94
CA ARG A 224 -1.54 -5.79 -25.26
C ARG A 224 -0.15 -6.37 -25.02
N ALA A 225 0.76 -6.25 -25.98
CA ALA A 225 2.14 -6.70 -25.82
C ALA A 225 2.90 -5.94 -24.71
N LYS A 226 2.52 -4.69 -24.40
CA LYS A 226 3.07 -3.97 -23.24
C LYS A 226 2.53 -4.54 -21.94
N ASN A 227 1.26 -4.94 -21.89
CA ASN A 227 0.64 -5.51 -20.68
C ASN A 227 1.21 -6.88 -20.31
N ARG A 228 1.60 -7.68 -21.32
CA ARG A 228 2.29 -8.97 -21.18
C ARG A 228 3.74 -8.78 -20.70
N ARG A 229 3.95 -8.76 -19.39
CA ARG A 229 5.23 -8.45 -18.76
C ARG A 229 5.39 -9.13 -17.40
N VAL A 230 6.64 -9.20 -16.93
CA VAL A 230 6.98 -9.51 -15.54
C VAL A 230 7.73 -8.32 -14.97
N ASN A 231 7.29 -7.84 -13.81
CA ASN A 231 8.02 -6.83 -13.05
C ASN A 231 8.81 -7.52 -11.95
N ILE A 232 10.05 -7.09 -11.78
CA ILE A 232 10.86 -7.42 -10.60
C ILE A 232 10.98 -6.11 -9.81
N LEU A 233 10.23 -6.02 -8.72
CA LEU A 233 10.24 -4.89 -7.82
C LEU A 233 11.30 -5.11 -6.73
N ILE A 234 12.31 -4.25 -6.70
CA ILE A 234 13.23 -4.09 -5.59
C ILE A 234 12.57 -3.15 -4.59
N VAL A 235 12.15 -3.70 -3.45
CA VAL A 235 11.41 -2.97 -2.41
C VAL A 235 12.35 -1.94 -1.78
N GLY A 236 12.00 -0.66 -1.87
CA GLY A 236 12.75 0.41 -1.23
C GLY A 236 12.80 0.23 0.28
N GLU A 237 13.92 0.59 0.91
CA GLU A 237 14.00 0.57 2.36
C GLU A 237 13.01 1.59 2.92
N LYS A 238 12.06 1.12 3.74
CA LYS A 238 11.48 1.98 4.78
C LYS A 238 12.43 1.88 5.96
N GLU A 239 12.90 3.02 6.48
CA GLU A 239 13.79 3.07 7.64
C GLU A 239 13.30 2.06 8.70
N LYS A 240 14.12 1.04 8.95
CA LYS A 240 13.98 0.21 10.15
C LYS A 240 14.27 1.15 11.33
N LYS A 241 13.22 1.59 12.01
CA LYS A 241 13.36 2.17 13.35
C LYS A 241 13.69 1.08 14.35
#